data_AF-A0A0M2HLJ3-F1
#
_entry.id   AF-A0A0M2HLJ3-F1
#
_cell.length_a   1.000
_cell.length_b   1.000
_cell.length_c   1.000
_cell.angle_alpha   90.00
_cell.angle_beta   90.00
_cell.angle_gamma   90.00
#
_symmetry.space_group_name_H-M   'P 1'
#
loop_
_entity.id
_entity.type
_entity.pdbx_description
1 polymer ?
#
loop_
_entity_poly.entity_id
_entity_poly.type
_entity_poly.pdbx_seq_one_letter_code
_entity_poly.pdbx_strand_id
1 'polypeptide(L)'
;MPAATSPWRVNDVVTYDRMREAAIHLTALLAAVARADDPAAGAARDELTALHREVHAVDAFDRAAVAALAERIDGRIRELDRVAR
;
A
#
# COMPACT_ATOMS: atom_id res chain seq x y z
N MET A 1 -29.37 1.01 -19.91
CA MET A 1 -29.66 1.33 -18.50
C MET A 1 -28.33 1.54 -17.79
N PRO A 2 -27.91 2.77 -17.45
CA PRO A 2 -26.75 2.93 -16.58
C PRO A 2 -27.14 2.36 -15.22
N ALA A 3 -26.51 1.25 -14.82
CA ALA A 3 -26.68 0.70 -13.49
C ALA A 3 -26.25 1.79 -12.50
N ALA A 4 -27.19 2.29 -11.69
CA ALA A 4 -26.88 3.25 -10.65
C ALA A 4 -25.84 2.62 -9.72
N THR A 5 -24.61 3.08 -9.79
CA THR A 5 -23.55 2.65 -8.86
C THR A 5 -24.02 3.06 -7.48
N SER A 6 -24.38 2.09 -6.63
CA SER A 6 -24.81 2.39 -5.27
C SER A 6 -23.73 3.25 -4.59
N PRO A 7 -24.10 4.30 -3.85
CA PRO A 7 -23.14 5.16 -3.13
C PRO A 7 -22.14 4.37 -2.28
N TRP A 8 -22.57 3.22 -1.77
CA TRP A 8 -21.74 2.27 -1.04
C TRP A 8 -20.56 1.73 -1.87
N ARG A 9 -20.82 1.32 -3.13
CA ARG A 9 -19.77 0.86 -4.06
C ARG A 9 -18.80 1.97 -4.46
N VAL A 10 -19.26 3.23 -4.54
CA VAL A 10 -18.37 4.37 -4.81
C VAL A 10 -17.39 4.56 -3.66
N ASN A 11 -17.83 4.43 -2.41
CA ASN A 11 -16.96 4.56 -1.24
C ASN A 11 -15.92 3.43 -1.14
N ASP A 12 -16.29 2.21 -1.52
CA ASP A 12 -15.36 1.08 -1.53
C ASP A 12 -14.27 1.25 -2.60
N VAL A 13 -14.65 1.72 -3.80
CA VAL A 13 -13.69 2.04 -4.87
C VAL A 13 -12.72 3.13 -4.42
N VAL A 14 -13.20 4.21 -3.80
CA VAL A 14 -12.32 5.27 -3.27
C VAL A 14 -11.38 4.74 -2.19
N THR A 15 -11.85 3.84 -1.33
CA THR A 15 -11.03 3.25 -0.27
C THR A 15 -9.92 2.38 -0.86
N TYR A 16 -10.26 1.55 -1.84
CA TYR A 16 -9.28 0.72 -2.55
C TYR A 16 -8.26 1.57 -3.33
N ASP A 17 -8.72 2.63 -4.01
CA ASP A 17 -7.85 3.50 -4.80
C ASP A 17 -6.84 4.23 -3.91
N ARG A 18 -7.28 4.74 -2.76
CA ARG A 18 -6.38 5.33 -1.74
C ARG A 18 -5.36 4.32 -1.22
N MET A 19 -5.77 3.09 -0.94
CA MET A 19 -4.86 2.02 -0.52
C MET A 19 -3.80 1.75 -1.61
N ARG A 20 -4.23 1.73 -2.88
CA ARG A 20 -3.34 1.53 -4.03
C ARG A 20 -2.36 2.70 -4.20
N GLU A 21 -2.80 3.94 -4.05
CA GLU A 21 -1.92 5.12 -4.08
C GLU A 21 -0.86 5.06 -2.96
N ALA A 22 -1.27 4.71 -1.74
CA ALA A 22 -0.37 4.53 -0.62
C ALA A 22 0.65 3.40 -0.89
N ALA A 23 0.21 2.27 -1.47
CA ALA A 23 1.10 1.18 -1.85
C ALA A 23 2.15 1.61 -2.90
N ILE A 24 1.77 2.44 -3.86
CA ILE A 24 2.70 3.01 -4.85
C ILE A 24 3.75 3.90 -4.16
N HIS A 25 3.31 4.74 -3.23
CA HIS A 25 4.22 5.59 -2.46
C HIS A 25 5.21 4.75 -1.63
N LEU A 26 4.72 3.78 -0.87
CA LEU A 26 5.58 2.89 -0.09
C LEU A 26 6.57 2.11 -0.97
N THR A 27 6.12 1.66 -2.15
CA THR A 27 6.99 1.00 -3.14
C THR A 27 8.14 1.93 -3.56
N ALA A 28 7.87 3.21 -3.81
CA ALA A 28 8.90 4.18 -4.18
C ALA A 28 9.92 4.39 -3.05
N LEU A 29 9.47 4.50 -1.80
CA LEU A 29 10.33 4.65 -0.63
C LEU A 29 11.22 3.43 -0.42
N LEU A 30 10.63 2.23 -0.41
CA LEU A 30 11.40 0.99 -0.25
C LEU A 30 12.35 0.76 -1.42
N ALA A 31 11.98 1.14 -2.64
CA ALA A 31 12.87 1.06 -3.80
C ALA A 31 14.04 2.05 -3.72
N ALA A 32 13.89 3.18 -3.03
CA ALA A 32 14.99 4.09 -2.74
C ALA A 32 15.97 3.46 -1.73
N VAL A 33 15.45 2.90 -0.63
CA VAL A 33 16.25 2.19 0.40
C VAL A 33 16.96 0.97 -0.19
N ALA A 34 16.25 0.17 -1.00
CA ALA A 34 16.79 -1.02 -1.66
C ALA A 34 17.92 -0.70 -2.67
N ARG A 35 18.02 0.54 -3.16
CA ARG A 35 19.11 0.98 -4.05
C ARG A 35 20.28 1.61 -3.32
N ALA A 36 20.11 1.99 -2.05
CA ALA A 36 21.20 2.48 -1.23
C ALA A 36 22.18 1.34 -0.91
N ASP A 37 23.45 1.67 -0.72
CA ASP A 37 24.47 0.73 -0.23
C ASP A 37 24.42 0.65 1.31
N ASP A 38 23.20 0.41 1.82
CA ASP A 38 22.88 0.39 3.24
C ASP A 38 22.57 -1.06 3.68
N PRO A 39 22.96 -1.48 4.90
CA PRO A 39 22.58 -2.78 5.46
C PRO A 39 21.07 -3.09 5.39
N ALA A 40 20.21 -2.06 5.39
CA ALA A 40 18.76 -2.19 5.27
C ALA A 40 18.27 -2.54 3.85
N ALA A 41 19.12 -2.47 2.82
CA ALA A 41 18.73 -2.70 1.44
C ALA A 41 18.19 -4.11 1.18
N GLY A 42 18.71 -5.13 1.89
CA GLY A 42 18.19 -6.49 1.82
C GLY A 42 16.76 -6.58 2.34
N ALA A 43 16.52 -6.09 3.56
CA ALA A 43 15.20 -6.07 4.18
C ALA A 43 14.17 -5.28 3.35
N ALA A 44 14.58 -4.17 2.73
CA ALA A 44 13.70 -3.37 1.87
C ALA A 44 13.24 -4.13 0.61
N ARG A 45 14.09 -5.00 0.04
CA ARG A 45 13.72 -5.84 -1.13
C ARG A 45 12.75 -6.95 -0.75
N ASP A 46 12.97 -7.56 0.42
CA ASP A 46 12.06 -8.58 0.96
C ASP A 46 10.69 -7.96 1.26
N GLU A 47 10.69 -6.77 1.85
CA GLU A 47 9.47 -6.01 2.14
C GLU A 47 8.73 -5.59 0.87
N LEU A 48 9.43 -5.14 -0.17
CA LEU A 48 8.83 -4.87 -1.50
C LEU A 48 8.13 -6.10 -2.07
N THR A 49 8.79 -7.27 -1.96
CA THR A 49 8.23 -8.53 -2.45
C THR A 49 6.98 -8.92 -1.66
N ALA A 50 7.00 -8.74 -0.34
CA ALA A 50 5.85 -8.99 0.52
C ALA A 50 4.69 -8.04 0.20
N LEU A 51 4.95 -6.73 0.11
CA LEU A 51 3.95 -5.72 -0.23
C LEU A 51 3.26 -6.02 -1.56
N HIS A 52 4.03 -6.39 -2.58
CA HIS A 52 3.49 -6.72 -3.89
C HIS A 52 2.52 -7.92 -3.82
N ARG A 53 2.90 -8.97 -3.06
CA ARG A 53 2.02 -10.14 -2.86
C ARG A 53 0.75 -9.77 -2.10
N GLU A 54 0.87 -8.98 -1.05
CA GLU A 54 -0.28 -8.56 -0.23
C GLU A 54 -1.27 -7.70 -1.03
N VAL A 55 -0.79 -6.74 -1.81
CA VAL A 55 -1.63 -5.89 -2.68
C VAL A 55 -2.31 -6.71 -3.78
N HIS A 56 -1.65 -7.75 -4.31
CA HIS A 56 -2.26 -8.64 -5.30
C HIS A 56 -3.24 -9.66 -4.70
N ALA A 57 -3.07 -10.02 -3.43
CA ALA A 57 -3.91 -11.01 -2.76
C ALA A 57 -5.15 -10.40 -2.08
N VAL A 58 -5.15 -9.09 -1.79
CA VAL A 58 -6.28 -8.44 -1.13
C VAL A 58 -7.51 -8.45 -2.05
N ASP A 59 -8.63 -8.94 -1.53
CA ASP A 59 -9.91 -8.82 -2.21
C ASP A 59 -10.39 -7.36 -2.09
N ALA A 60 -10.53 -6.68 -3.23
CA ALA A 60 -11.00 -5.29 -3.29
C ALA A 60 -12.43 -5.12 -2.75
N PHE A 61 -13.21 -6.19 -2.65
CA PHE A 61 -14.55 -6.17 -2.07
C PHE A 61 -14.55 -6.42 -0.55
N ASP A 62 -13.45 -6.91 0.03
CA ASP A 62 -13.29 -7.01 1.48
C ASP A 62 -12.76 -5.70 2.05
N ARG A 63 -13.70 -4.83 2.44
CA ARG A 63 -13.40 -3.52 3.02
C ARG A 63 -12.54 -3.61 4.28
N ALA A 64 -12.71 -4.64 5.10
CA ALA A 64 -11.94 -4.78 6.33
C ALA A 64 -10.48 -5.14 6.00
N ALA A 65 -10.27 -6.04 5.03
CA ALA A 65 -8.94 -6.38 4.55
C ALA A 65 -8.24 -5.20 3.87
N VAL A 66 -8.94 -4.45 3.01
CA VAL A 66 -8.41 -3.25 2.36
C VAL A 66 -8.03 -2.17 3.39
N ALA A 67 -8.90 -1.92 4.37
CA ALA A 67 -8.62 -0.93 5.42
C ALA A 67 -7.42 -1.34 6.28
N ALA A 68 -7.33 -2.61 6.70
CA ALA A 68 -6.21 -3.12 7.47
C ALA A 68 -4.89 -3.07 6.70
N LEU A 69 -4.91 -3.36 5.39
CA LEU A 69 -3.74 -3.20 4.54
C LEU A 69 -3.33 -1.73 4.40
N ALA A 70 -4.30 -0.83 4.17
CA ALA A 70 -4.04 0.60 4.08
C ALA A 70 -3.41 1.18 5.36
N GLU A 71 -3.93 0.82 6.54
CA GLU A 71 -3.37 1.27 7.82
C GLU A 71 -1.92 0.80 8.03
N ARG A 72 -1.60 -0.44 7.65
CA ARG A 72 -0.22 -0.96 7.72
C ARG A 72 0.71 -0.20 6.78
N ILE A 73 0.28 0.04 5.54
CA ILE A 73 1.05 0.81 4.55
C ILE A 73 1.31 2.23 5.07
N ASP A 74 0.27 2.93 5.55
CA ASP A 74 0.39 4.28 6.10
C ASP A 74 1.33 4.33 7.31
N GLY A 75 1.24 3.34 8.20
CA GLY A 75 2.13 3.21 9.34
C GLY A 75 3.60 3.12 8.90
N ARG A 76 3.87 2.32 7.88
CA ARG A 76 5.21 2.10 7.35
C ARG A 76 5.76 3.30 6.61
N ILE A 77 4.95 3.99 5.80
CA ILE A 77 5.33 5.26 5.15
C ILE A 77 5.80 6.27 6.20
N ARG A 78 5.01 6.46 7.27
CA ARG A 78 5.36 7.38 8.37
C ARG A 78 6.65 7.00 9.08
N GLU A 79 6.96 5.71 9.19
CA GLU A 79 8.21 5.25 9.77
C GLU A 79 9.40 5.61 8.87
N LEU A 80 9.31 5.29 7.57
CA LEU A 80 10.37 5.59 6.60
C LEU A 80 10.59 7.10 6.42
N ASP A 81 9.52 7.90 6.41
CA ASP A 81 9.60 9.37 6.34
C ASP A 81 10.28 9.98 7.58
N ARG A 82 10.13 9.36 8.75
CA ARG A 82 10.84 9.81 9.97
C ARG A 82 12.31 9.47 9.93
N VAL A 83 12.67 8.32 9.35
CA VAL A 83 14.07 7.86 9.25
C VAL A 83 14.82 8.60 8.14
N ALA A 84 14.15 9.03 7.08
CA ALA A 84 14.75 9.78 5.97
C ALA A 84 15.02 11.26 6.30
N ARG A 85 14.69 11.73 7.51
CA ARG A 85 14.85 13.11 7.97
C ARG A 85 16.07 13.29 8.85
#